data_AF-A0A815G384-F1
#
_entry.id   AF-A0A815G384-F1
#
_cell.length_a   1.000
_cell.length_b   1.000
_cell.length_c   1.000
_cell.angle_alpha   90.00
_cell.angle_beta   90.00
_cell.angle_gamma   90.00
#
_symmetry.space_group_name_H-M   'P 1'
#
loop_
_entity.id
_entity.type
_entity.pdbx_description
1 polymer ?
#
loop_
_entity_poly.entity_id
_entity_poly.type
_entity_poly.pdbx_seq_one_letter_code
_entity_poly.pdbx_strand_id
1 'polypeptide(L)'
;MHVQVIFVCLACWLFLLVSDINGAECSFQHCVTAKRAVSGFEKHIERFHLKIPSKRLEEMRLMKYLGLLRGSDLPARIRHGTEFPSECLELTLADLETIC
;
A
#
# COMPACT_ATOMS: atom_id res chain seq x y z
N MET A 1 38.60 2.75 -20.31
CA MET A 1 37.39 3.49 -19.89
C MET A 1 36.12 2.66 -20.12
N HIS A 2 36.01 1.44 -19.59
CA HIS A 2 34.86 0.52 -19.88
C HIS A 2 34.24 -0.15 -18.64
N VAL A 3 34.73 0.13 -17.42
CA VAL A 3 34.26 -0.56 -16.20
C VAL A 3 33.01 0.12 -15.61
N GLN A 4 32.79 1.41 -15.88
CA GLN A 4 31.65 2.14 -15.31
C GLN A 4 30.31 1.85 -15.99
N VAL A 5 30.29 1.44 -17.26
CA VAL A 5 29.04 1.17 -18.00
C VAL A 5 28.37 -0.11 -17.51
N ILE A 6 29.17 -1.13 -17.13
CA ILE A 6 28.65 -2.43 -16.66
C ILE A 6 27.96 -2.28 -15.30
N PHE A 7 28.47 -1.43 -14.41
CA PHE A 7 27.88 -1.21 -13.08
C PHE A 7 26.52 -0.49 -13.14
N VAL A 8 26.33 0.44 -14.07
CA VAL A 8 25.04 1.13 -14.25
C VAL A 8 23.99 0.17 -14.81
N CYS A 9 24.35 -0.71 -15.74
CA CYS A 9 23.44 -1.73 -16.26
C CYS A 9 23.05 -2.76 -15.18
N LEU A 10 23.99 -3.20 -14.33
CA LEU A 10 23.71 -4.14 -13.23
C LEU A 10 22.82 -3.51 -12.15
N ALA A 11 23.01 -2.22 -11.84
CA ALA A 11 22.15 -1.49 -10.91
C ALA A 11 20.73 -1.32 -11.47
N CYS A 12 20.58 -1.00 -12.77
CA CYS A 12 19.28 -0.97 -13.44
C CYS A 12 18.61 -2.36 -13.50
N TRP A 13 19.39 -3.43 -13.68
CA TRP A 13 18.85 -4.79 -13.71
C TRP A 13 18.39 -5.27 -12.33
N LEU A 14 19.12 -4.93 -11.26
CA LEU A 14 18.70 -5.16 -9.88
C LEU A 14 17.46 -4.32 -9.51
N PHE A 15 17.37 -3.08 -9.99
CA PHE A 15 16.17 -2.24 -9.79
C PHE A 15 14.94 -2.85 -10.48
N LEU A 16 15.10 -3.33 -11.72
CA LEU A 16 14.03 -3.97 -12.48
C LEU A 16 13.63 -5.34 -11.91
N LEU A 17 14.57 -6.12 -11.37
CA LEU A 17 14.27 -7.40 -10.72
C LEU A 17 13.52 -7.24 -9.39
N VAL A 18 13.70 -6.11 -8.70
CA VAL A 18 12.89 -5.76 -7.51
C VAL A 18 11.53 -5.19 -7.93
N SER A 19 11.44 -4.51 -9.07
CA SER A 19 10.17 -4.04 -9.65
C SER A 19 9.28 -5.15 -10.22
N ASP A 20 9.79 -6.37 -10.39
CA ASP A 20 9.04 -7.53 -10.89
C ASP A 20 8.38 -8.36 -9.76
N ILE A 21 8.49 -7.93 -8.50
CA ILE A 21 7.68 -8.49 -7.41
C ILE A 21 6.30 -7.82 -7.48
N ASN A 22 5.45 -8.39 -8.33
CA ASN A 22 4.02 -8.15 -8.46
C ASN A 22 3.60 -6.78 -9.00
N GLY A 23 3.65 -6.61 -10.33
CA GLY A 23 2.57 -6.02 -11.16
C GLY A 23 1.85 -4.74 -10.72
N ALA A 24 2.36 -3.99 -9.76
CA ALA A 24 1.78 -2.78 -9.22
C ALA A 24 2.75 -1.66 -9.54
N GLU A 25 2.35 -0.77 -10.45
CA GLU A 25 2.99 0.51 -10.74
C GLU A 25 2.88 1.48 -9.52
N CYS A 26 2.91 0.96 -8.30
CA CYS A 26 2.79 1.71 -7.06
C CYS A 26 4.12 2.44 -6.81
N SER A 27 4.18 3.73 -7.14
CA SER A 27 5.35 4.57 -6.87
C SER A 27 5.66 4.65 -5.37
N PHE A 28 6.91 4.94 -5.00
CA PHE A 28 7.31 5.10 -3.59
C PHE A 28 6.42 6.10 -2.83
N GLN A 29 6.10 7.24 -3.44
CA GLN A 29 5.24 8.25 -2.82
C GLN A 29 3.79 7.77 -2.67
N HIS A 30 3.28 7.01 -3.64
CA HIS A 30 1.96 6.38 -3.57
C HIS A 30 1.91 5.30 -2.48
N CYS A 31 2.97 4.51 -2.35
CA CYS A 31 3.12 3.54 -1.28
C CYS A 31 3.01 4.23 0.09
N VAL A 32 3.76 5.31 0.33
CA VAL A 32 3.78 6.00 1.63
C VAL A 32 2.38 6.52 2.00
N THR A 33 1.66 7.08 1.02
CA THR A 33 0.27 7.54 1.21
C THR A 33 -0.68 6.38 1.48
N ALA A 34 -0.60 5.30 0.69
CA ALA A 34 -1.42 4.10 0.85
C ALA A 34 -1.21 3.45 2.22
N LYS A 35 0.05 3.23 2.63
CA LYS A 35 0.40 2.68 3.95
C LYS A 35 -0.17 3.52 5.09
N ARG A 36 -0.06 4.85 5.02
CA ARG A 36 -0.63 5.74 6.04
C ARG A 36 -2.16 5.62 6.13
N ALA A 37 -2.83 5.56 4.98
CA ALA A 37 -4.28 5.42 4.94
C ALA A 37 -4.76 4.06 5.51
N VAL A 38 -4.12 2.95 5.12
CA VAL A 38 -4.43 1.61 5.64
C VAL A 38 -4.11 1.51 7.13
N SER A 39 -2.92 1.90 7.58
CA SER A 39 -2.55 1.84 9.01
C SER A 39 -3.38 2.78 9.87
N GLY A 40 -3.79 3.93 9.34
CA GLY A 40 -4.59 4.95 10.01
C GLY A 40 -6.11 4.75 9.92
N PHE A 41 -6.62 3.67 9.33
CA PHE A 41 -8.03 3.56 8.95
C PHE A 41 -9.03 3.78 10.10
N GLU A 42 -8.69 3.38 11.33
CA GLU A 42 -9.55 3.57 12.50
C GLU A 42 -9.76 5.05 12.84
N LYS A 43 -8.68 5.85 12.76
CA LYS A 43 -8.77 7.31 12.92
C LYS A 43 -9.65 7.93 11.83
N HIS A 44 -9.61 7.37 10.62
CA HIS A 44 -10.48 7.80 9.54
C HIS A 44 -11.94 7.41 9.76
N ILE A 45 -12.23 6.22 10.32
CA ILE A 45 -13.59 5.82 10.70
C ILE A 45 -14.18 6.81 11.71
N GLU A 46 -13.42 7.16 12.74
CA GLU A 46 -13.81 8.14 13.75
C GLU A 46 -14.03 9.52 13.12
N ARG A 47 -13.04 10.02 12.36
CA ARG A 47 -13.10 11.33 11.69
C ARG A 47 -14.29 11.47 10.74
N PHE A 48 -14.65 10.42 10.02
CA PHE A 48 -15.73 10.44 9.03
C PHE A 48 -17.06 9.92 9.56
N HIS A 49 -17.15 9.58 10.86
CA HIS A 49 -18.32 9.00 11.51
C HIS A 49 -18.94 7.84 10.71
N LEU A 50 -18.08 6.93 10.21
CA LEU A 50 -18.52 5.81 9.39
C LEU A 50 -19.24 4.77 10.24
N LYS A 51 -20.51 4.48 9.89
CA LYS A 51 -21.27 3.39 10.50
C LYS A 51 -20.86 2.07 9.85
N ILE A 52 -19.90 1.37 10.46
CA ILE A 52 -19.46 0.03 10.05
C ILE A 52 -20.02 -0.97 11.06
N PRO A 53 -20.63 -2.09 10.62
CA PRO A 53 -21.07 -3.16 11.53
C PRO A 53 -19.90 -3.67 12.39
N SER A 54 -20.14 -3.93 13.67
CA SER A 54 -19.09 -4.33 14.64
C SER A 54 -18.27 -5.53 14.16
N LYS A 55 -18.93 -6.58 13.67
CA LYS A 55 -18.26 -7.77 13.12
C LYS A 55 -17.31 -7.43 11.97
N ARG A 56 -17.72 -6.56 11.04
CA ARG A 56 -16.87 -6.16 9.90
C ARG A 56 -15.69 -5.32 10.36
N LEU A 57 -15.89 -4.45 11.36
CA LEU A 57 -14.82 -3.66 11.95
C LEU A 57 -13.79 -4.55 12.66
N GLU A 58 -14.24 -5.58 13.38
CA GLU A 58 -13.36 -6.59 14.01
C GLU A 58 -12.57 -7.38 12.97
N GLU A 59 -13.20 -7.84 11.88
CA GLU A 59 -12.52 -8.48 10.75
C GLU A 59 -11.42 -7.59 10.16
N MET A 60 -11.71 -6.30 9.92
CA MET A 60 -10.72 -5.36 9.40
C MET A 60 -9.55 -5.12 10.36
N ARG A 61 -9.82 -5.05 11.67
CA ARG A 61 -8.76 -4.93 12.69
C ARG A 61 -7.85 -6.15 12.71
N LEU A 62 -8.43 -7.34 12.61
CA LEU A 62 -7.67 -8.59 12.52
C LEU A 62 -6.81 -8.62 11.25
N MET A 63 -7.37 -8.27 10.10
CA MET A 63 -6.62 -8.20 8.84
C MET A 63 -5.47 -7.19 8.91
N LYS A 64 -5.67 -6.02 9.55
CA LYS A 64 -4.61 -5.04 9.77
C LYS A 64 -3.50 -5.61 10.65
N TYR A 65 -3.85 -6.26 11.76
CA TYR A 65 -2.88 -6.88 12.67
C TYR A 65 -2.03 -7.95 11.97
N LEU A 66 -2.65 -8.74 11.08
CA LEU A 66 -1.96 -9.76 10.28
C LEU A 66 -1.19 -9.19 9.07
N GLY A 67 -1.25 -7.87 8.82
CA GLY A 67 -0.66 -7.24 7.63
C GLY A 67 -1.39 -7.52 6.31
N LEU A 68 -2.59 -8.13 6.35
CA LEU A 68 -3.33 -8.59 5.19
C LEU A 68 -4.37 -7.58 4.66
N LEU A 69 -4.63 -6.50 5.42
CA LEU A 69 -5.63 -5.51 5.04
C LEU A 69 -5.19 -4.78 3.76
N ARG A 70 -6.06 -4.77 2.74
CA ARG A 70 -5.80 -4.10 1.46
C ARG A 70 -6.44 -2.72 1.41
N GLY A 71 -6.00 -1.91 0.45
CA GLY A 71 -6.67 -0.67 0.10
C GLY A 71 -8.13 -0.88 -0.31
N SER A 72 -8.41 -1.94 -1.08
CA SER A 72 -9.76 -2.28 -1.55
C SER A 72 -10.73 -2.68 -0.45
N ASP A 73 -10.24 -3.18 0.69
CA ASP A 73 -11.04 -3.47 1.89
C ASP A 73 -11.51 -2.20 2.62
N LEU A 74 -10.85 -1.06 2.37
CA LEU A 74 -11.21 0.20 3.01
C LEU A 74 -12.56 0.74 2.51
N PRO A 75 -13.38 1.32 3.39
CA PRO A 75 -14.59 2.03 3.01
C PRO A 75 -14.34 3.06 1.91
N ALA A 76 -15.26 3.18 0.96
CA ALA A 76 -15.13 4.09 -0.18
C ALA A 76 -14.84 5.54 0.25
N ARG A 77 -15.46 6.01 1.34
CA ARG A 77 -15.19 7.35 1.89
C ARG A 77 -13.73 7.56 2.30
N ILE A 78 -13.04 6.51 2.76
CA ILE A 78 -11.61 6.59 3.09
C ILE A 78 -10.81 6.62 1.79
N ARG A 79 -11.06 5.67 0.87
CA ARG A 79 -10.37 5.58 -0.42
C ARG A 79 -10.42 6.89 -1.23
N HIS A 80 -11.60 7.46 -1.37
CA HIS A 80 -11.78 8.72 -2.12
C HIS A 80 -11.42 9.96 -1.30
N GLY A 81 -11.55 9.91 0.03
CA GLY A 81 -11.28 11.04 0.91
C GLY A 81 -9.80 11.30 1.19
N THR A 82 -8.93 10.30 0.96
CA THR A 82 -7.47 10.42 1.17
C THR A 82 -6.67 10.39 -0.14
N GLU A 83 -7.33 10.46 -1.30
CA GLU A 83 -6.69 10.27 -2.60
C GLU A 83 -5.89 8.95 -2.64
N PHE A 84 -6.52 7.85 -2.21
CA PHE A 84 -5.84 6.55 -2.17
C PHE A 84 -5.40 6.15 -3.60
N PRO A 85 -4.10 5.91 -3.85
CA PRO A 85 -3.62 5.58 -5.19
C PRO A 85 -4.20 4.25 -5.67
N SER A 86 -4.88 4.28 -6.81
CA SER A 86 -5.62 3.12 -7.35
C SER A 86 -4.72 1.92 -7.66
N GLU A 87 -3.50 2.17 -8.08
CA GLU A 87 -2.45 1.20 -8.38
C GLU A 87 -1.98 0.40 -7.15
N CYS A 88 -2.24 0.92 -5.94
CA CYS A 88 -1.88 0.26 -4.69
C CYS A 88 -3.10 -0.42 -4.02
N LEU A 89 -4.28 -0.45 -4.67
CA LEU A 89 -5.53 -0.94 -4.05
C LEU A 89 -5.50 -2.41 -3.65
N GLU A 90 -4.87 -3.25 -4.48
CA GLU A 90 -4.80 -4.69 -4.26
C GLU A 90 -3.61 -5.14 -3.42
N LEU A 91 -2.71 -4.20 -3.07
CA LEU A 91 -1.58 -4.47 -2.19
C LEU A 91 -2.05 -4.58 -0.75
N THR A 92 -1.51 -5.58 -0.04
CA THR A 92 -1.72 -5.70 1.40
C THR A 92 -0.88 -4.69 2.16
N LEU A 93 -1.20 -4.47 3.44
CA LEU A 93 -0.37 -3.63 4.30
C LEU A 93 1.07 -4.13 4.38
N ALA A 94 1.31 -5.44 4.43
CA ALA A 94 2.65 -6.03 4.44
C ALA A 94 3.43 -5.78 3.14
N ASP A 95 2.75 -5.85 1.98
CA ASP A 95 3.35 -5.52 0.68
C ASP A 95 3.77 -4.05 0.65
N LEU A 96 2.87 -3.15 1.07
CA LEU A 96 3.17 -1.72 1.19
C LEU A 96 4.31 -1.45 2.17
N GLU A 97 4.41 -2.19 3.27
CA GLU A 97 5.53 -2.06 4.20
C GLU A 97 6.87 -2.48 3.62
N THR A 98 6.86 -3.44 2.69
CA THR A 98 8.06 -3.93 2.00
C THR A 98 8.52 -2.95 0.92
N ILE A 99 7.60 -2.23 0.28
CA ILE A 99 7.89 -1.27 -0.81
C ILE A 99 8.37 0.10 -0.29
N CYS A 100 7.90 0.55 0.88
CA CYS A 100 7.98 1.96 1.37
C CYS A 100 9.25 2.41 2.15
#